data_AF-A0A832GEM5-F1
#
_entry.id   AF-A0A832GEM5-F1
#
_cell.length_a   1.000
_cell.length_b   1.000
_cell.length_c   1.000
_cell.angle_alpha   90.00
_cell.angle_beta   90.00
_cell.angle_gamma   90.00
#
_symmetry.space_group_name_H-M   'P 1'
#
loop_
_entity.id
_entity.type
_entity.pdbx_description
1 polymer ?
#
loop_
_entity_poly.entity_id
_entity_poly.type
_entity_poly.pdbx_seq_one_letter_code
_entity_poly.pdbx_strand_id
1 'polypeptide(L)'
;MKKLALCIMLLVVLGLTGCGNVYLKGDALTAAETSAMDAYGALQRVDPCPICVDPAAATTQSAVEPWVKAYLTENFKQWRFFVRSARKDLTWGPKLEGE
;
A
#
# COMPACT_ATOMS: atom_id res chain seq x y z
N MET A 1 -29.08 -22.46 15.78
CA MET A 1 -27.67 -22.92 15.75
C MET A 1 -27.13 -23.18 14.34
N LYS A 2 -27.83 -23.91 13.45
CA LYS A 2 -27.36 -24.20 12.08
C LYS A 2 -27.03 -22.96 11.23
N LYS A 3 -27.83 -21.89 11.32
CA LYS A 3 -27.62 -20.64 10.57
C LYS A 3 -26.36 -19.88 11.01
N LEU A 4 -26.00 -19.97 12.29
CA LEU A 4 -24.83 -19.28 12.86
C LEU A 4 -23.53 -19.94 12.40
N ALA A 5 -23.50 -21.27 12.37
CA ALA A 5 -22.38 -22.04 11.83
C ALA A 5 -22.12 -21.74 10.35
N LEU A 6 -23.19 -21.52 9.57
CA LEU A 6 -23.10 -21.18 8.15
C LEU A 6 -22.49 -19.79 7.92
N CYS A 7 -22.86 -18.79 8.74
CA CYS A 7 -22.26 -17.45 8.69
C CYS A 7 -20.78 -17.45 9.09
N ILE A 8 -20.40 -18.23 10.10
CA ILE A 8 -19.00 -18.37 10.53
C ILE A 8 -18.17 -19.06 9.44
N MET A 9 -18.69 -20.12 8.83
CA MET A 9 -18.05 -20.78 7.68
C MET A 9 -17.88 -19.82 6.49
N LEU A 10 -18.89 -19.01 6.19
CA LEU A 10 -18.81 -18.03 5.10
C LEU A 10 -17.74 -16.96 5.39
N LEU A 11 -17.66 -16.46 6.63
CA LEU A 11 -16.61 -15.52 7.06
C LEU A 11 -15.22 -16.14 7.05
N VAL A 12 -15.09 -17.43 7.37
CA VAL A 12 -13.82 -18.15 7.29
C VAL A 12 -13.41 -18.35 5.83
N VAL A 13 -14.33 -18.70 4.93
CA VAL A 13 -14.03 -18.85 3.50
C VAL A 13 -13.67 -17.50 2.86
N LEU A 14 -14.40 -16.43 3.20
CA LEU A 14 -14.11 -15.06 2.73
C LEU A 14 -12.88 -14.44 3.41
N GLY A 15 -12.53 -14.89 4.62
CA GLY A 15 -11.32 -14.49 5.35
C GLY A 15 -10.08 -15.29 4.96
N LEU A 16 -10.25 -16.52 4.45
CA LEU A 16 -9.19 -17.37 3.89
C LEU A 16 -8.87 -17.06 2.43
N THR A 17 -9.74 -16.32 1.73
CA THR A 17 -9.35 -15.60 0.51
C THR A 17 -8.55 -14.33 0.85
N GLY A 18 -7.70 -14.40 1.86
CA GLY A 18 -6.53 -13.55 1.94
C GLY A 18 -5.56 -14.00 0.85
N CYS A 19 -5.45 -13.21 -0.21
CA CYS A 19 -4.35 -13.16 -1.16
C CYS A 19 -3.50 -14.43 -1.22
N GLY A 20 -3.90 -15.41 -2.04
CA GLY A 20 -3.03 -16.56 -2.33
C GLY A 20 -1.64 -16.05 -2.67
N ASN A 21 -0.59 -16.67 -2.09
CA ASN A 21 0.80 -16.20 -2.20
C ASN A 21 1.14 -15.83 -3.65
N VAL A 22 1.05 -14.54 -4.00
CA VAL A 22 1.36 -14.06 -5.34
C VAL A 22 2.88 -14.04 -5.43
N TYR A 23 3.44 -15.07 -6.06
CA TYR A 23 4.86 -15.13 -6.34
C TYR A 23 5.14 -14.37 -7.63
N LEU A 24 5.57 -13.10 -7.50
CA LEU A 24 6.06 -12.31 -8.63
C LEU A 24 7.54 -12.62 -8.87
N LYS A 25 7.93 -12.77 -10.14
CA LYS A 25 9.32 -12.94 -10.58
C LYS A 25 9.53 -12.26 -11.93
N GLY A 26 10.79 -11.97 -12.25
CA GLY A 26 11.16 -11.34 -13.52
C GLY A 26 10.40 -10.03 -13.75
N ASP A 27 9.92 -9.84 -14.98
CA ASP A 27 9.21 -8.62 -15.41
C ASP A 27 7.99 -8.29 -14.54
N ALA A 28 7.30 -9.30 -14.00
CA ALA A 28 6.14 -9.08 -13.13
C ALA A 28 6.54 -8.47 -11.77
N LEU A 29 7.70 -8.84 -11.24
CA LEU A 29 8.24 -8.22 -10.03
C LEU A 29 8.72 -6.79 -10.31
N THR A 30 9.42 -6.60 -11.42
CA THR A 30 9.85 -5.26 -11.85
C THR A 30 8.66 -4.33 -12.05
N ALA A 31 7.59 -4.79 -12.69
CA ALA A 31 6.37 -3.99 -12.88
C ALA A 31 5.70 -3.62 -11.55
N ALA A 32 5.66 -4.54 -10.57
CA ALA A 32 5.12 -4.26 -9.25
C ALA A 32 5.98 -3.27 -8.45
N GLU A 33 7.30 -3.32 -8.61
CA GLU A 33 8.23 -2.35 -8.02
C GLU A 33 8.07 -0.97 -8.61
N THR A 34 7.99 -0.86 -9.94
CA THR A 34 7.71 0.41 -10.62
C THR A 34 6.38 0.98 -10.14
N SER A 35 5.32 0.16 -10.11
CA SER A 35 4.01 0.58 -9.64
C SER A 35 4.03 1.03 -8.18
N ALA A 36 4.80 0.35 -7.31
CA ALA A 36 4.97 0.74 -5.91
C ALA A 36 5.69 2.09 -5.77
N MET A 37 6.74 2.33 -6.56
CA MET A 37 7.48 3.59 -6.56
C MET A 37 6.65 4.74 -7.14
N ASP A 38 5.87 4.48 -8.18
CA ASP A 38 4.96 5.47 -8.76
C ASP A 38 3.85 5.85 -7.77
N ALA A 39 3.27 4.86 -7.08
CA ALA A 39 2.28 5.10 -6.02
C ALA A 39 2.87 5.88 -4.85
N TYR A 40 4.11 5.58 -4.45
CA TYR A 40 4.83 6.34 -3.43
C TYR A 40 5.07 7.79 -3.86
N GLY A 41 5.53 8.01 -5.10
CA GLY A 41 5.73 9.35 -5.65
C GLY A 41 4.43 10.14 -5.73
N ALA A 42 3.31 9.51 -6.11
CA ALA A 42 2.00 10.13 -6.12
C ALA A 42 1.54 10.53 -4.71
N LEU A 43 1.75 9.67 -3.71
CA LEU A 43 1.45 9.98 -2.31
C LEU A 43 2.27 11.18 -1.81
N GLN A 44 3.58 11.21 -2.07
CA GLN A 44 4.43 12.34 -1.69
C GLN A 44 4.01 13.66 -2.35
N ARG A 45 3.38 13.62 -3.54
CA ARG A 45 2.83 14.82 -4.20
C ARG A 45 1.49 15.29 -3.65
N VAL A 46 0.81 14.54 -2.80
CA VAL A 46 -0.47 14.96 -2.20
C VAL A 46 -0.40 15.11 -0.68
N ASP A 47 0.55 14.42 -0.06
CA ASP A 47 0.83 14.46 1.37
C ASP A 47 2.34 14.44 1.57
N PRO A 48 3.02 15.53 1.19
CA PRO A 48 4.45 15.56 1.32
C PRO A 48 4.81 15.56 2.81
N CYS A 49 5.86 14.81 3.15
CA CYS A 49 6.36 14.76 4.51
C CYS A 49 6.68 16.19 5.01
N PRO A 50 6.07 16.66 6.12
CA PRO A 50 6.22 18.06 6.59
C PRO A 50 7.66 18.47 6.90
N ILE A 51 8.52 17.49 7.20
CA ILE A 51 9.95 17.64 7.50
C ILE A 51 10.84 17.55 6.24
N CYS A 52 10.26 17.08 5.13
CA CYS A 52 10.96 16.77 3.89
C CYS A 52 10.73 17.83 2.80
N VAL A 53 9.84 18.80 3.07
CA VAL A 53 9.55 19.92 2.19
C VAL A 53 10.24 21.15 2.73
N ASP A 54 10.92 21.89 1.86
CA ASP A 54 11.35 23.24 2.18
C ASP A 54 10.10 24.05 2.59
N PRO A 55 10.04 24.64 3.79
CA PRO A 55 8.89 25.45 4.21
C PRO A 55 8.54 26.57 3.23
N ALA A 56 9.46 27.02 2.38
CA ALA A 56 9.20 27.95 1.29
C ALA A 56 8.39 27.35 0.12
N ALA A 57 8.45 26.03 -0.08
CA ALA A 57 7.74 25.31 -1.14
C ALA A 57 6.34 24.81 -0.71
N ALA A 58 6.05 24.79 0.59
CA ALA A 58 4.80 24.26 1.17
C ALA A 58 3.55 25.11 0.86
N THR A 59 3.70 26.32 0.34
CA THR A 59 2.64 27.34 0.23
C THR A 59 1.79 27.26 -1.03
N THR A 60 2.09 26.38 -1.99
CA THR A 60 1.40 26.34 -3.31
C THR A 60 0.59 25.07 -3.58
N GLN A 61 0.54 24.14 -2.63
CA GLN A 61 -0.11 22.86 -2.87
C GLN A 61 -1.62 22.97 -2.69
N SER A 62 -2.35 22.85 -3.80
CA SER A 62 -3.81 22.84 -3.80
C SER A 62 -4.33 21.79 -2.83
N ALA A 63 -5.30 22.15 -1.99
CA ALA A 63 -5.88 21.22 -1.03
C ALA A 63 -6.48 20.01 -1.79
N VAL A 64 -5.82 18.86 -1.65
CA VAL A 64 -6.27 17.60 -2.24
C VAL A 64 -7.46 17.09 -1.43
N GLU A 65 -8.51 16.62 -2.10
CA GLU A 65 -9.69 16.10 -1.41
C GLU A 65 -9.31 14.93 -0.49
N PRO A 66 -9.86 14.84 0.74
CA PRO A 66 -9.44 13.84 1.74
C PRO A 66 -9.50 12.39 1.25
N TRP A 67 -10.48 12.06 0.40
CA TRP A 67 -10.63 10.71 -0.14
C TRP A 67 -9.51 10.34 -1.12
N VAL A 68 -8.96 11.31 -1.87
CA VAL A 68 -7.85 11.08 -2.81
C VAL A 68 -6.59 10.72 -2.04
N LYS A 69 -6.31 11.45 -0.95
CA LYS A 69 -5.21 11.14 -0.04
C LYS A 69 -5.35 9.74 0.55
N ALA A 70 -6.55 9.38 1.03
CA ALA A 70 -6.82 8.05 1.57
C ALA A 70 -6.63 6.95 0.51
N TYR A 71 -7.16 7.15 -0.70
CA TYR A 71 -7.01 6.22 -1.82
C TYR A 71 -5.54 5.97 -2.18
N LEU A 72 -4.74 7.04 -2.36
CA LEU A 72 -3.33 6.93 -2.73
C LEU A 72 -2.49 6.26 -1.62
N THR A 73 -2.84 6.54 -0.35
CA THR A 73 -2.21 5.89 0.81
C THR A 73 -2.43 4.38 0.80
N GLU A 74 -3.68 3.95 0.61
CA GLU A 74 -4.01 2.52 0.56
C GLU A 74 -3.40 1.83 -0.67
N ASN A 75 -3.38 2.50 -1.82
CA ASN A 75 -2.77 1.97 -3.03
C ASN A 75 -1.25 1.72 -2.84
N PHE A 76 -0.53 2.67 -2.25
CA PHE A 76 0.88 2.50 -1.92
C PHE A 76 1.11 1.31 -0.97
N LYS A 77 0.31 1.18 0.10
CA LYS A 77 0.41 0.05 1.04
C LYS A 77 0.22 -1.30 0.35
N GLN A 78 -0.78 -1.41 -0.52
CA GLN A 78 -1.06 -2.64 -1.27
C GLN A 78 0.11 -3.05 -2.15
N TRP A 79 0.66 -2.13 -2.95
CA TRP A 79 1.81 -2.43 -3.81
C TRP A 79 3.07 -2.75 -3.00
N ARG A 80 3.32 -2.02 -1.91
CA ARG A 80 4.42 -2.33 -0.98
C ARG A 80 4.30 -3.75 -0.41
N PHE A 81 3.08 -4.18 -0.06
CA PHE A 81 2.85 -5.54 0.41
C PHE A 81 3.20 -6.58 -0.67
N PHE A 82 2.73 -6.41 -1.91
CA PHE A 82 3.04 -7.33 -3.02
C PHE A 82 4.55 -7.46 -3.28
N VAL A 83 5.27 -6.33 -3.32
CA VAL A 83 6.72 -6.32 -3.53
C VAL A 83 7.46 -7.02 -2.38
N ARG A 84 7.11 -6.72 -1.12
CA ARG A 84 7.73 -7.37 0.06
C ARG A 84 7.48 -8.89 0.08
N SER A 85 6.24 -9.30 -0.17
CA SER A 85 5.88 -10.72 -0.24
C SER A 85 6.64 -11.44 -1.35
N ALA A 86 6.85 -10.81 -2.50
CA ALA A 86 7.56 -11.40 -3.63
C ALA A 86 9.08 -11.49 -3.42
N ARG A 87 9.71 -10.44 -2.86
CA ARG A 87 11.16 -10.45 -2.62
C ARG A 87 11.58 -11.32 -1.43
N LYS A 88 10.67 -11.59 -0.49
CA LYS A 88 11.02 -12.14 0.84
C LYS A 88 12.10 -11.29 1.55
N ASP A 89 12.24 -10.03 1.14
CA ASP A 89 13.22 -9.07 1.62
C ASP A 89 12.47 -7.99 2.40
N LEU A 90 12.81 -7.85 3.68
CA LEU A 90 12.20 -6.89 4.59
C LEU A 90 12.93 -5.55 4.61
N THR A 91 14.04 -5.41 3.87
CA THR A 91 14.94 -4.24 3.95
C THR A 91 14.65 -3.13 2.93
N TRP A 92 13.62 -3.27 2.09
CA TRP A 92 13.37 -2.34 0.99
C TRP A 92 12.40 -1.19 1.33
N GLY A 93 12.88 0.04 1.17
CA GLY A 93 12.16 1.31 1.37
C GLY A 93 12.40 1.97 2.74
N PRO A 94 12.07 3.26 2.91
CA PRO A 94 12.21 3.95 4.19
C PRO A 94 11.37 3.22 5.25
N LYS A 95 11.98 2.96 6.41
CA LYS A 95 11.30 2.36 7.56
C LYS A 95 10.13 3.24 7.96
N LEU A 96 8.96 2.63 8.17
CA LEU A 96 7.86 3.29 8.85
C LEU A 96 8.23 3.45 10.33
N GLU A 97 7.70 4.46 11.02
CA GLU A 97 7.90 4.58 12.47
C GLU A 97 7.38 3.31 13.17
N GLY A 98 8.27 2.59 13.85
CA GLY A 98 7.97 1.35 14.56
C GLY A 98 8.37 0.04 13.86
N GLU A 99 9.03 0.08 12.68
CA GLU A 99 9.65 -1.09 12.01
C GLU A 99 11.15 -1.28 12.32
#